data_AF-A0A5A7UCT0-F1
#
_entry.id   AF-A0A5A7UCT0-F1
#
_cell.length_a   1.000
_cell.length_b   1.000
_cell.length_c   1.000
_cell.angle_alpha   90.00
_cell.angle_beta   90.00
_cell.angle_gamma   90.00
#
_symmetry.space_group_name_H-M   'P 1'
#
loop_
_entity.id
_entity.type
_entity.pdbx_description
1 polymer ?
#
loop_
_entity_poly.entity_id
_entity_poly.type
_entity_poly.pdbx_seq_one_letter_code
_entity_poly.pdbx_strand_id
1 'polypeptide(L)'
;MGNCLSSSSTPPTLPIDSKFSFPSPHLATLSETNTLTGGFASGTIDLGRGLHVCQISSFNKIWAARQGGPDNLGATFFEPNSLPEGFFVLGYFCRSNKNALFGFVLAGKDNGFDGEEALKKPVDYTLVWSTESSKIKRDGNGYIWSPTPPDGYRAVGHVVTASREKPSVDKIRCVRSDLTEECEKEAWIWGPMKSGDENGFNIYSSRPKNRGITETGVSTGAFVALPAPTTGNSPLPQLFCLKNLNSISAAMPDLSQIDSLYQAYSPVIYYHPKEKYLPSSVDWFFSGGALLYDKSNESNSVPINPDGSNLPQGGSNDGQFWLNLPTDEEGKEKLKKGDLQSCKVYLHVKPMIGGTFTDIATWIFFPFNGPATAKVGIIDIPFTKIGEHIGDWEHITLRISNFTGELGRVYFAQHSKGEWVDPPSLEFEKGNKVVAYSSLNGHASYSKPGLVLQGAAEIGIRNETAKSGLVLDTGTNYLVIAAEYLEGVVEEPAWVNYTREWGPKIEYPIVEEIEKVENLLPGRLKEGFRGFVNKLPDEIRGEEGPTGPKMKNSWNGDEP
;
A
#
# COMPACT_ATOMS: atom_id res chain seq x y z
N MET A 1 23.46 -56.27 17.17
CA MET A 1 23.45 -55.35 16.01
C MET A 1 22.08 -54.69 15.97
N GLY A 2 21.95 -53.50 16.55
CA GLY A 2 20.72 -52.71 16.48
C GLY A 2 20.89 -51.67 15.37
N ASN A 3 20.14 -51.79 14.29
CA ASN A 3 20.14 -50.83 13.20
C ASN A 3 19.46 -49.53 13.67
N CYS A 4 20.25 -48.49 13.92
CA CYS A 4 19.78 -47.12 13.97
C CYS A 4 19.42 -46.68 12.55
N LEU A 5 18.13 -46.71 12.21
CA LEU A 5 17.60 -45.99 11.06
C LEU A 5 17.71 -44.49 11.35
N SER A 6 18.73 -43.83 10.80
CA SER A 6 18.78 -42.39 10.71
C SER A 6 17.68 -41.92 9.76
N SER A 7 16.55 -41.45 10.30
CA SER A 7 15.57 -40.73 9.49
C SER A 7 16.16 -39.38 9.10
N SER A 8 16.75 -39.30 7.91
CA SER A 8 17.01 -38.03 7.25
C SER A 8 15.67 -37.44 6.84
N SER A 9 14.96 -36.82 7.78
CA SER A 9 13.79 -36.02 7.44
C SER A 9 14.28 -34.76 6.74
N THR A 10 14.13 -34.72 5.41
CA THR A 10 14.23 -33.48 4.66
C THR A 10 13.29 -32.46 5.33
N PRO A 11 13.80 -31.28 5.73
CA PRO A 11 12.96 -30.30 6.37
C PRO A 11 11.79 -29.91 5.44
N PRO A 12 10.61 -29.59 6.00
CA PRO A 12 9.44 -29.25 5.19
C PRO A 12 9.75 -28.06 4.28
N THR A 13 9.34 -28.18 3.02
CA THR A 13 9.38 -27.11 2.02
C THR A 13 8.50 -25.96 2.47
N LEU A 14 9.04 -24.74 2.44
CA LEU A 14 8.34 -23.52 2.80
C LEU A 14 7.90 -22.80 1.52
N PRO A 15 6.83 -21.97 1.56
CA PRO A 15 6.41 -21.18 0.40
C PRO A 15 7.55 -20.42 -0.27
N ILE A 16 8.44 -19.82 0.54
CA ILE A 16 9.61 -19.06 0.10
C ILE A 16 10.64 -19.85 -0.74
N ASP A 17 10.62 -21.18 -0.67
CA ASP A 17 11.50 -22.02 -1.49
C ASP A 17 11.03 -22.07 -2.97
N SER A 18 9.85 -21.52 -3.28
CA SER A 18 9.33 -21.34 -4.64
C SER A 18 9.39 -19.88 -5.09
N LYS A 19 9.60 -19.62 -6.39
CA LYS A 19 9.55 -18.26 -6.97
C LYS A 19 8.12 -17.95 -7.43
N PHE A 20 7.61 -16.77 -7.08
CA PHE A 20 6.32 -16.31 -7.58
C PHE A 20 6.38 -16.02 -9.09
N SER A 21 5.30 -16.31 -9.81
CA SER A 21 5.11 -15.92 -11.19
C SER A 21 3.68 -15.45 -11.37
N PHE A 22 3.49 -14.39 -12.15
CA PHE A 22 2.16 -13.89 -12.48
C PHE A 22 1.39 -14.93 -13.32
N PRO A 23 0.04 -14.98 -13.21
CA PRO A 23 -0.78 -15.92 -13.97
C PRO A 23 -0.64 -15.79 -15.49
N SER A 24 -0.41 -14.58 -15.99
CA SER A 24 -0.15 -14.29 -17.40
C SER A 24 1.23 -13.69 -17.57
N PRO A 25 1.91 -13.97 -18.72
CA PRO A 25 3.21 -13.41 -19.00
C PRO A 25 3.15 -11.88 -18.91
N HIS A 26 4.25 -11.31 -18.42
CA HIS A 26 4.42 -9.87 -18.28
C HIS A 26 4.25 -9.17 -19.63
N LEU A 27 3.82 -7.90 -19.61
CA LEU A 27 3.80 -6.99 -20.76
C LEU A 27 5.23 -6.69 -21.24
N ALA A 28 5.93 -7.71 -21.74
CA ALA A 28 7.25 -7.57 -22.37
C ALA A 28 7.20 -6.63 -23.60
N THR A 29 5.99 -6.29 -24.08
CA THR A 29 5.73 -5.52 -25.30
C THR A 29 5.68 -4.01 -25.10
N LEU A 30 5.77 -3.46 -23.88
CA LEU A 30 5.89 -1.99 -23.71
C LEU A 30 7.21 -1.43 -24.26
N SER A 31 8.20 -2.30 -24.51
CA SER A 31 9.53 -1.98 -25.03
C SER A 31 9.59 -1.89 -26.56
N GLU A 32 8.72 -2.60 -27.30
CA GLU A 32 8.96 -2.82 -28.74
C GLU A 32 8.34 -1.77 -29.67
N THR A 33 7.46 -0.87 -29.19
CA THR A 33 6.73 0.06 -30.07
C THR A 33 6.94 1.55 -29.82
N ASN A 34 7.84 1.99 -28.94
CA ASN A 34 8.20 3.41 -28.85
C ASN A 34 9.71 3.63 -28.69
N THR A 35 10.44 3.44 -29.78
CA THR A 35 11.65 4.23 -30.01
C THR A 35 11.23 5.68 -30.20
N LEU A 36 11.10 6.43 -29.10
CA LEU A 36 11.27 7.90 -28.97
C LEU A 36 10.96 8.30 -27.50
N THR A 37 12.01 8.56 -26.71
CA THR A 37 12.05 9.47 -25.54
C THR A 37 11.58 9.07 -24.13
N GLY A 38 11.10 7.85 -23.83
CA GLY A 38 10.65 7.48 -22.46
C GLY A 38 11.66 6.68 -21.61
N GLY A 39 11.83 7.02 -20.32
CA GLY A 39 12.69 6.28 -19.37
C GLY A 39 11.99 5.14 -18.61
N PHE A 40 10.66 5.03 -18.69
CA PHE A 40 9.85 4.00 -18.03
C PHE A 40 10.13 2.59 -18.57
N ALA A 41 10.14 1.59 -17.68
CA ALA A 41 10.37 0.17 -17.98
C ALA A 41 11.67 -0.13 -18.76
N SER A 42 12.67 0.75 -18.68
CA SER A 42 13.97 0.60 -19.37
C SER A 42 14.94 -0.35 -18.65
N GLY A 43 14.58 -0.87 -17.48
CA GLY A 43 15.41 -1.74 -16.64
C GLY A 43 16.44 -1.01 -15.78
N THR A 44 16.75 0.27 -16.06
CA THR A 44 17.72 1.07 -15.29
C THR A 44 17.22 2.50 -15.13
N ILE A 45 17.40 3.08 -13.94
CA ILE A 45 17.05 4.48 -13.66
C ILE A 45 18.30 5.24 -13.23
N ASP A 46 18.51 6.44 -13.81
CA ASP A 46 19.55 7.37 -13.39
C ASP A 46 19.03 8.24 -12.23
N LEU A 47 19.61 8.05 -11.04
CA LEU A 47 19.31 8.84 -9.84
C LEU A 47 20.07 10.17 -9.80
N GLY A 48 20.85 10.47 -10.84
CA GLY A 48 21.64 11.69 -10.97
C GLY A 48 23.03 11.55 -10.37
N ARG A 49 23.89 12.52 -10.71
CA ARG A 49 25.29 12.60 -10.26
C ARG A 49 26.08 11.30 -10.43
N GLY A 50 25.85 10.59 -11.54
CA GLY A 50 26.60 9.40 -11.93
C GLY A 50 26.07 8.07 -11.35
N LEU A 51 25.04 8.08 -10.49
CA LEU A 51 24.49 6.86 -9.91
C LEU A 51 23.30 6.31 -10.73
N HIS A 52 23.54 5.21 -11.42
CA HIS A 52 22.48 4.44 -12.08
C HIS A 52 22.11 3.23 -11.23
N VAL A 53 20.84 2.86 -11.19
CA VAL A 53 20.34 1.71 -10.43
C VAL A 53 19.46 0.80 -11.26
N CYS A 54 19.43 -0.48 -10.92
CA CYS A 54 18.53 -1.48 -11.51
C CYS A 54 17.97 -2.42 -10.44
N GLN A 55 16.81 -3.02 -10.70
CA GLN A 55 16.22 -4.02 -9.80
C GLN A 55 16.78 -5.42 -10.06
N ILE A 56 17.21 -6.09 -8.99
CA ILE A 56 17.62 -7.48 -9.00
C ILE A 56 16.58 -8.30 -8.23
N SER A 57 15.88 -9.19 -8.94
CA SER A 57 14.87 -10.12 -8.39
C SER A 57 15.30 -11.58 -8.43
N SER A 58 16.57 -11.83 -8.75
CA SER A 58 17.20 -13.15 -8.80
C SER A 58 18.20 -13.32 -7.65
N PHE A 59 18.10 -14.44 -6.95
CA PHE A 59 18.67 -14.60 -5.62
C PHE A 59 19.25 -16.00 -5.40
N ASN A 60 20.39 -16.09 -4.69
CA ASN A 60 20.87 -17.34 -4.12
C ASN A 60 20.53 -17.37 -2.62
N LYS A 61 19.93 -18.47 -2.15
CA LYS A 61 19.66 -18.70 -0.73
C LYS A 61 20.97 -18.89 0.03
N ILE A 62 21.14 -18.15 1.12
CA ILE A 62 22.30 -18.28 2.02
C ILE A 62 21.94 -19.16 3.20
N TRP A 63 20.91 -18.77 3.95
CA TRP A 63 20.41 -19.51 5.11
C TRP A 63 18.96 -19.12 5.42
N ALA A 64 18.28 -19.93 6.24
CA ALA A 64 16.94 -19.65 6.71
C ALA A 64 16.78 -19.94 8.21
N ALA A 65 16.09 -19.04 8.91
CA ALA A 65 15.44 -19.32 10.17
C ALA A 65 14.10 -20.01 9.88
N ARG A 66 13.75 -21.04 10.66
CA ARG A 66 12.49 -21.82 10.52
C ARG A 66 11.49 -21.56 11.66
N GLN A 67 11.73 -20.52 12.43
CA GLN A 67 10.87 -20.07 13.53
C GLN A 67 11.12 -18.58 13.79
N GLY A 68 10.22 -17.95 14.55
CA GLY A 68 10.19 -16.51 14.77
C GLY A 68 9.54 -15.75 13.62
N GLY A 69 9.40 -14.43 13.76
CA GLY A 69 8.70 -13.60 12.79
C GLY A 69 7.18 -13.87 12.71
N PRO A 70 6.50 -13.29 11.71
CA PRO A 70 5.07 -13.49 11.47
C PRO A 70 4.73 -14.97 11.32
N ASP A 71 3.63 -15.39 11.95
CA ASP A 71 3.11 -16.78 11.94
C ASP A 71 4.11 -17.85 12.42
N ASN A 72 5.21 -17.43 13.06
CA ASN A 72 6.31 -18.30 13.50
C ASN A 72 6.92 -19.15 12.37
N LEU A 73 6.88 -18.67 11.12
CA LEU A 73 7.41 -19.39 9.96
C LEU A 73 8.91 -19.13 9.71
N GLY A 74 9.49 -18.12 10.37
CA GLY A 74 10.87 -17.69 10.18
C GLY A 74 11.05 -16.82 8.93
N ALA A 75 12.31 -16.63 8.54
CA ALA A 75 12.71 -15.83 7.38
C ALA A 75 13.92 -16.43 6.67
N THR A 76 14.04 -16.13 5.38
CA THR A 76 15.15 -16.59 4.53
C THR A 76 15.94 -15.41 4.01
N PHE A 77 17.27 -15.58 4.00
CA PHE A 77 18.23 -14.56 3.60
C PHE A 77 18.93 -14.98 2.31
N PHE A 78 19.11 -14.00 1.44
CA PHE A 78 19.56 -14.21 0.09
C PHE A 78 20.65 -13.21 -0.31
N GLU A 79 21.60 -13.68 -1.11
CA GLU A 79 22.47 -12.80 -1.87
C GLU A 79 21.85 -12.55 -3.26
N PRO A 80 21.89 -11.31 -3.77
CA PRO A 80 21.52 -11.03 -5.15
C PRO A 80 22.48 -11.75 -6.10
N ASN A 81 21.96 -12.29 -7.21
CA ASN A 81 22.75 -12.93 -8.25
C ASN A 81 22.42 -12.34 -9.63
N SER A 82 23.16 -12.74 -10.66
CA SER A 82 22.90 -12.34 -12.06
C SER A 82 22.90 -10.82 -12.29
N LEU A 83 23.86 -10.10 -11.67
CA LEU A 83 23.97 -8.65 -11.83
C LEU A 83 24.35 -8.28 -13.27
N PRO A 84 23.74 -7.22 -13.85
CA PRO A 84 24.19 -6.67 -15.13
C PRO A 84 25.62 -6.14 -15.07
N GLU A 85 26.29 -6.05 -16.23
CA GLU A 85 27.69 -5.64 -16.30
C GLU A 85 27.91 -4.22 -15.73
N GLY A 86 28.90 -4.11 -14.84
CA GLY A 86 29.26 -2.86 -14.17
C GLY A 86 28.37 -2.48 -12.99
N PHE A 87 27.31 -3.25 -12.68
CA PHE A 87 26.50 -3.05 -11.49
C PHE A 87 27.08 -3.81 -10.29
N PHE A 88 26.94 -3.19 -9.12
CA PHE A 88 27.39 -3.73 -7.85
C PHE A 88 26.23 -3.84 -6.86
N VAL A 89 26.31 -4.83 -5.97
CA VAL A 89 25.33 -5.05 -4.90
C VAL A 89 25.33 -3.85 -3.93
N LEU A 90 24.15 -3.34 -3.60
CA LEU A 90 23.95 -2.30 -2.58
C LEU A 90 23.38 -2.84 -1.26
N GLY A 91 22.87 -4.07 -1.27
CA GLY A 91 22.33 -4.74 -0.08
C GLY A 91 21.83 -6.15 -0.38
N TYR A 92 21.74 -6.97 0.66
CA TYR A 92 21.20 -8.33 0.58
C TYR A 92 19.70 -8.35 0.84
N PHE A 93 19.04 -9.41 0.41
CA PHE A 93 17.59 -9.54 0.50
C PHE A 93 17.19 -10.48 1.65
N CYS A 94 16.10 -10.15 2.34
CA CYS A 94 15.51 -11.00 3.37
C CYS A 94 13.99 -10.90 3.29
N ARG A 95 13.31 -12.03 3.50
CA ARG A 95 11.85 -12.08 3.50
C ARG A 95 11.32 -13.17 4.44
N SER A 96 10.13 -12.94 4.96
CA SER A 96 9.39 -13.94 5.74
C SER A 96 9.13 -15.18 4.90
N ASN A 97 9.17 -16.35 5.53
CA ASN A 97 8.93 -17.63 4.87
C ASN A 97 7.46 -17.88 4.50
N LYS A 98 6.56 -16.96 4.87
CA LYS A 98 5.11 -17.06 4.68
C LYS A 98 4.68 -17.18 3.21
N ASN A 99 5.39 -16.49 2.32
CA ASN A 99 5.01 -16.34 0.92
C ASN A 99 6.09 -16.84 -0.03
N ALA A 100 5.71 -17.13 -1.27
CA ALA A 100 6.66 -17.39 -2.36
C ALA A 100 7.64 -16.22 -2.55
N LEU A 101 8.84 -16.54 -3.03
CA LEU A 101 9.90 -15.57 -3.28
C LEU A 101 9.45 -14.56 -4.33
N PHE A 102 9.31 -13.32 -3.87
CA PHE A 102 8.97 -12.15 -4.65
C PHE A 102 9.63 -10.93 -4.00
N GLY A 103 9.99 -9.94 -4.80
CA GLY A 103 10.69 -8.73 -4.35
C GLY A 103 12.01 -8.53 -5.08
N PHE A 104 12.70 -7.47 -4.70
CA PHE A 104 13.92 -7.02 -5.35
C PHE A 104 14.88 -6.40 -4.33
N VAL A 105 16.14 -6.26 -4.73
CA VAL A 105 17.03 -5.23 -4.20
C VAL A 105 17.59 -4.41 -5.34
N LEU A 106 18.03 -3.19 -5.05
CA LEU A 106 18.74 -2.38 -6.03
C LEU A 106 20.22 -2.76 -6.10
N ALA A 107 20.73 -2.83 -7.33
CA ALA A 107 22.14 -2.78 -7.63
C ALA A 107 22.47 -1.40 -8.22
N GLY A 108 23.70 -0.93 -7.99
CA GLY A 108 24.15 0.40 -8.43
C GLY A 108 25.34 0.31 -9.38
N LYS A 109 25.37 1.20 -10.38
CA LYS A 109 26.49 1.42 -11.28
C LYS A 109 26.93 2.87 -11.18
N ASP A 110 28.23 3.06 -11.13
CA ASP A 110 28.86 4.37 -11.19
C ASP A 110 29.31 4.65 -12.62
N ASN A 111 28.76 5.70 -13.23
CA ASN A 111 29.15 6.15 -14.57
C ASN A 111 30.15 7.32 -14.52
N GLY A 112 30.57 7.73 -13.32
CA GLY A 112 31.41 8.89 -13.08
C GLY A 112 30.63 10.19 -13.24
N PHE A 113 30.85 11.14 -12.32
CA PHE A 113 30.32 12.49 -12.43
C PHE A 113 31.29 13.47 -11.78
N ASP A 114 31.74 14.48 -12.53
CA ASP A 114 32.70 15.49 -12.06
C ASP A 114 33.98 14.94 -11.42
N GLY A 115 34.41 13.74 -11.84
CA GLY A 115 35.61 13.08 -11.30
C GLY A 115 35.43 12.48 -9.90
N GLU A 116 34.21 12.45 -9.37
CA GLU A 116 33.87 11.82 -8.10
C GLU A 116 33.10 10.50 -8.31
N GLU A 117 33.46 9.49 -7.53
CA GLU A 117 32.83 8.17 -7.56
C GLU A 117 31.55 8.15 -6.70
N ALA A 118 30.41 7.78 -7.28
CA ALA A 118 29.16 7.58 -6.55
C ALA A 118 29.21 6.35 -5.63
N LEU A 119 30.04 5.36 -5.96
CA LEU A 119 30.11 4.06 -5.26
C LEU A 119 31.54 3.71 -4.84
N LYS A 120 31.73 3.32 -3.58
CA LYS A 120 33.02 2.81 -3.07
C LYS A 120 32.89 1.51 -2.31
N LYS A 121 33.98 0.74 -2.27
CA LYS A 121 34.07 -0.44 -1.39
C LYS A 121 34.04 0.03 0.07
N PRO A 122 33.41 -0.73 0.99
CA PRO A 122 33.61 -0.50 2.41
C PRO A 122 35.08 -0.69 2.80
N VAL A 123 35.51 -0.04 3.88
CA VAL A 123 36.86 -0.21 4.43
C VAL A 123 36.96 -1.43 5.33
N ASP A 124 35.85 -1.84 5.94
CA ASP A 124 35.75 -3.02 6.80
C ASP A 124 34.29 -3.47 6.99
N TYR A 125 34.05 -4.48 7.83
CA TYR A 125 32.72 -4.90 8.29
C TYR A 125 32.65 -5.05 9.80
N THR A 126 31.50 -4.67 10.36
CA THR A 126 31.11 -4.94 11.75
C THR A 126 30.06 -6.06 11.80
N LEU A 127 30.26 -7.06 12.65
CA LEU A 127 29.25 -8.12 12.86
C LEU A 127 28.07 -7.55 13.65
N VAL A 128 26.87 -7.56 13.05
CA VAL A 128 25.64 -7.09 13.68
C VAL A 128 24.97 -8.20 14.48
N TRP A 129 24.90 -9.40 13.90
CA TRP A 129 24.22 -10.53 14.51
C TRP A 129 24.71 -11.87 13.93
N SER A 130 24.62 -12.93 14.72
CA SER A 130 24.84 -14.29 14.24
C SER A 130 23.93 -15.32 14.90
N THR A 131 23.73 -16.45 14.23
CA THR A 131 22.97 -17.59 14.75
C THR A 131 23.73 -18.44 15.79
N GLU A 132 25.04 -18.22 16.03
CA GLU A 132 25.87 -19.16 16.80
C GLU A 132 25.37 -19.39 18.23
N SER A 133 24.93 -18.32 18.91
CA SER A 133 24.36 -18.38 20.26
C SER A 133 22.84 -18.60 20.27
N SER A 134 22.22 -18.71 19.09
CA SER A 134 20.77 -18.77 18.93
C SER A 134 20.27 -20.23 18.92
N LYS A 135 19.26 -20.50 19.75
CA LYS A 135 18.60 -21.83 19.85
C LYS A 135 17.45 -22.00 18.86
N ILE A 136 17.36 -21.16 17.84
CA ILE A 136 16.29 -21.25 16.83
C ILE A 136 16.48 -22.44 15.89
N LYS A 137 15.38 -23.07 15.46
CA LYS A 137 15.37 -24.01 14.34
C LYS A 137 15.80 -23.28 13.05
N ARG A 138 16.78 -23.83 12.33
CA ARG A 138 17.44 -23.19 11.17
C ARG A 138 18.11 -24.19 10.24
N ASP A 139 18.39 -23.76 9.00
CA ASP A 139 19.06 -24.57 7.96
C ASP A 139 20.59 -24.60 8.07
N GLY A 140 21.18 -23.62 8.77
CA GLY A 140 22.63 -23.46 8.87
C GLY A 140 22.97 -22.26 9.76
N ASN A 141 24.26 -21.90 9.82
CA ASN A 141 24.68 -20.65 10.47
C ASN A 141 24.48 -19.47 9.52
N GLY A 142 24.07 -18.34 10.07
CA GLY A 142 23.95 -17.06 9.37
C GLY A 142 24.64 -15.96 10.16
N TYR A 143 25.36 -15.09 9.47
CA TYR A 143 26.07 -13.95 10.03
C TYR A 143 25.67 -12.71 9.23
N ILE A 144 25.23 -11.66 9.93
CA ILE A 144 24.80 -10.39 9.33
C ILE A 144 25.88 -9.36 9.62
N TRP A 145 26.40 -8.76 8.56
CA TRP A 145 27.50 -7.81 8.59
C TRP A 145 27.03 -6.45 8.11
N SER A 146 27.36 -5.40 8.88
CA SER A 146 27.22 -4.03 8.44
C SER A 146 28.53 -3.57 7.82
N PRO A 147 28.53 -3.07 6.57
CA PRO A 147 29.73 -2.47 5.98
C PRO A 147 30.09 -1.19 6.75
N THR A 148 31.39 -0.98 6.95
CA THR A 148 31.97 0.28 7.44
C THR A 148 32.25 1.15 6.22
N PRO A 149 31.46 2.20 5.96
CA PRO A 149 31.66 3.04 4.78
C PRO A 149 32.94 3.89 4.93
N PRO A 150 33.64 4.23 3.83
CA PRO A 150 34.68 5.25 3.84
C PRO A 150 34.08 6.65 4.12
N ASP A 151 34.95 7.60 4.48
CA ASP A 151 34.56 8.98 4.73
C ASP A 151 33.81 9.59 3.53
N GLY A 152 32.68 10.25 3.80
CA GLY A 152 31.80 10.80 2.76
C GLY A 152 30.84 9.80 2.11
N TYR A 153 30.81 8.54 2.57
CA TYR A 153 29.90 7.50 2.06
C TYR A 153 29.00 6.97 3.18
N ARG A 154 27.96 6.23 2.79
CA ARG A 154 26.98 5.58 3.67
C ARG A 154 26.71 4.15 3.22
N ALA A 155 26.39 3.30 4.18
CA ALA A 155 25.86 1.96 3.93
C ALA A 155 24.36 2.04 3.70
N VAL A 156 23.85 1.38 2.65
CA VAL A 156 22.42 1.36 2.30
C VAL A 156 21.84 -0.07 2.33
N GLY A 157 22.57 -1.00 2.94
CA GLY A 157 22.21 -2.40 3.07
C GLY A 157 23.25 -3.22 3.83
N HIS A 158 22.88 -4.45 4.21
CA HIS A 158 23.73 -5.42 4.90
C HIS A 158 24.24 -6.52 3.97
N VAL A 159 25.29 -7.23 4.41
CA VAL A 159 25.80 -8.46 3.79
C VAL A 159 25.51 -9.63 4.71
N VAL A 160 25.19 -10.79 4.14
CA VAL A 160 24.98 -12.03 4.90
C VAL A 160 25.95 -13.11 4.44
N THR A 161 26.50 -13.88 5.38
CA THR A 161 27.37 -15.03 5.09
C THR A 161 26.91 -16.28 5.82
N ALA A 162 27.30 -17.45 5.31
CA ALA A 162 27.13 -18.74 5.98
C ALA A 162 28.34 -19.13 6.87
N SER A 163 29.44 -18.38 6.78
CA SER A 163 30.66 -18.58 7.57
C SER A 163 30.90 -17.39 8.51
N ARG A 164 31.61 -17.66 9.62
CA ARG A 164 32.05 -16.65 10.60
C ARG A 164 33.12 -15.71 10.05
N GLU A 165 33.79 -16.11 8.99
CA GLU A 165 34.82 -15.29 8.35
C GLU A 165 34.22 -13.99 7.82
N LYS A 166 34.94 -12.89 8.03
CA LYS A 166 34.53 -11.58 7.55
C LYS A 166 34.45 -11.61 6.01
N PRO A 167 33.37 -11.10 5.39
CA PRO A 167 33.25 -11.07 3.94
C PRO A 167 34.30 -10.18 3.28
N SER A 168 34.62 -10.45 2.01
CA SER A 168 35.44 -9.55 1.19
C SER A 168 34.74 -8.19 1.02
N VAL A 169 35.52 -7.11 1.05
CA VAL A 169 35.06 -5.73 0.76
C VAL A 169 34.53 -5.56 -0.67
N ASP A 170 34.76 -6.54 -1.55
CA ASP A 170 34.19 -6.53 -2.90
C ASP A 170 32.69 -6.87 -2.93
N LYS A 171 32.14 -7.46 -1.87
CA LYS A 171 30.77 -8.01 -1.83
C LYS A 171 29.66 -6.96 -1.94
N ILE A 172 29.94 -5.70 -1.62
CA ILE A 172 28.95 -4.62 -1.61
C ILE A 172 29.62 -3.28 -1.96
N ARG A 173 28.83 -2.27 -2.31
CA ARG A 173 29.29 -0.87 -2.37
C ARG A 173 28.53 0.00 -1.37
N CYS A 174 29.27 0.95 -0.79
CA CYS A 174 28.74 2.09 -0.06
C CYS A 174 28.49 3.23 -1.06
N VAL A 175 27.52 4.08 -0.74
CA VAL A 175 27.02 5.14 -1.62
C VAL A 175 27.45 6.50 -1.09
N ARG A 176 27.84 7.43 -1.97
CA ARG A 176 28.23 8.79 -1.54
C ARG A 176 27.09 9.45 -0.78
N SER A 177 27.41 10.17 0.30
CA SER A 177 26.40 10.59 1.28
C SER A 177 25.34 11.57 0.73
N ASP A 178 25.65 12.37 -0.28
CA ASP A 178 24.69 13.29 -0.93
C ASP A 178 23.62 12.55 -1.78
N LEU A 179 23.91 11.32 -2.19
CA LEU A 179 23.02 10.40 -2.90
C LEU A 179 22.20 9.51 -1.94
N THR A 180 22.17 9.85 -0.64
CA THR A 180 21.45 9.11 0.38
C THR A 180 20.57 10.02 1.22
N GLU A 181 19.54 9.46 1.83
CA GLU A 181 18.67 10.13 2.79
C GLU A 181 18.22 9.19 3.92
N GLU A 182 17.65 9.75 4.99
CA GLU A 182 17.17 8.96 6.12
C GLU A 182 16.05 8.01 5.70
N CYS A 183 16.09 6.78 6.22
CA CYS A 183 15.01 5.84 6.05
C CYS A 183 14.43 5.37 7.38
N GLU A 184 13.21 4.84 7.32
CA GLU A 184 12.49 4.29 8.45
C GLU A 184 12.15 2.82 8.23
N LYS A 185 11.78 2.16 9.33
CA LYS A 185 11.28 0.78 9.32
C LYS A 185 9.90 0.77 8.68
N GLU A 186 9.65 -0.15 7.77
CA GLU A 186 8.33 -0.34 7.15
C GLU A 186 7.62 -1.55 7.76
N ALA A 187 7.99 -2.76 7.35
CA ALA A 187 7.34 -3.99 7.80
C ALA A 187 8.29 -4.87 8.61
N TRP A 188 7.80 -5.47 9.69
CA TRP A 188 8.57 -6.44 10.47
C TRP A 188 8.67 -7.77 9.69
N ILE A 189 9.89 -8.17 9.37
CA ILE A 189 10.17 -9.38 8.59
C ILE A 189 10.43 -10.56 9.53
N TRP A 190 11.27 -10.34 10.56
CA TRP A 190 11.73 -11.42 11.43
C TRP A 190 12.21 -10.93 12.79
N GLY A 191 12.07 -11.76 13.83
CA GLY A 191 12.48 -11.46 15.20
C GLY A 191 11.93 -12.51 16.17
N PRO A 192 11.92 -12.23 17.49
CA PRO A 192 11.28 -13.09 18.50
C PRO A 192 9.80 -13.34 18.18
N MET A 193 9.18 -14.35 18.81
CA MET A 193 7.79 -14.76 18.51
C MET A 193 6.73 -13.66 18.74
N LYS A 194 7.08 -12.52 19.35
CA LYS A 194 6.21 -11.35 19.48
C LYS A 194 6.86 -10.17 18.77
N SER A 195 6.13 -9.59 17.81
CA SER A 195 6.53 -8.35 17.14
C SER A 195 6.74 -7.24 18.17
N GLY A 196 7.87 -6.55 18.10
CA GLY A 196 8.13 -5.42 19.00
C GLY A 196 8.60 -5.82 20.41
N ASP A 197 9.15 -7.03 20.60
CA ASP A 197 10.06 -7.23 21.73
C ASP A 197 11.29 -6.35 21.50
N GLU A 198 11.25 -5.17 22.12
CA GLU A 198 12.31 -4.16 22.04
C GLU A 198 13.64 -4.69 22.56
N ASN A 199 13.64 -5.76 23.36
CA ASN A 199 14.85 -6.38 23.90
C ASN A 199 15.47 -7.44 22.97
N GLY A 200 14.86 -7.71 21.82
CA GLY A 200 15.27 -8.75 20.88
C GLY A 200 15.94 -8.22 19.60
N PHE A 201 16.67 -9.10 18.91
CA PHE A 201 17.16 -8.83 17.55
C PHE A 201 15.98 -8.87 16.58
N ASN A 202 15.83 -7.81 15.77
CA ASN A 202 14.71 -7.69 14.82
C ASN A 202 15.20 -7.31 13.42
N ILE A 203 14.43 -7.73 12.42
CA ILE A 203 14.65 -7.41 11.01
C ILE A 203 13.40 -6.76 10.44
N TYR A 204 13.60 -5.67 9.72
CA TYR A 204 12.56 -4.91 9.05
C TYR A 204 12.88 -4.70 7.58
N SER A 205 11.86 -4.52 6.75
CA SER A 205 12.03 -3.80 5.49
C SER A 205 12.24 -2.31 5.78
N SER A 206 12.79 -1.58 4.81
CA SER A 206 13.04 -0.15 4.92
C SER A 206 12.39 0.65 3.80
N ARG A 207 11.99 1.88 4.14
CA ARG A 207 11.44 2.84 3.18
C ARG A 207 11.94 4.25 3.50
N PRO A 208 11.94 5.18 2.54
CA PRO A 208 12.26 6.58 2.81
C PRO A 208 11.38 7.18 3.90
N LYS A 209 11.96 8.05 4.72
CA LYS A 209 11.24 8.73 5.80
C LYS A 209 10.23 9.75 5.25
N ASN A 210 10.66 10.58 4.31
CA ASN A 210 9.78 11.51 3.60
C ASN A 210 9.29 10.84 2.33
N ARG A 211 7.97 10.88 2.10
CA ARG A 211 7.32 10.23 0.96
C ARG A 211 6.19 11.09 0.45
N GLY A 212 6.05 11.13 -0.87
CA GLY A 212 5.05 11.91 -1.56
C GLY A 212 5.49 12.17 -2.99
N ILE A 213 4.64 12.85 -3.75
CA ILE A 213 4.84 13.06 -5.18
C ILE A 213 6.04 13.95 -5.54
N THR A 214 6.61 14.66 -4.56
CA THR A 214 7.82 15.51 -4.74
C THR A 214 9.03 14.98 -3.99
N GLU A 215 8.88 13.88 -3.23
CA GLU A 215 9.93 13.38 -2.35
C GLU A 215 10.92 12.49 -3.11
N THR A 216 12.21 12.65 -2.79
CA THR A 216 13.33 12.08 -3.58
C THR A 216 13.77 10.69 -3.15
N GLY A 217 13.28 10.19 -2.03
CA GLY A 217 13.81 8.98 -1.42
C GLY A 217 13.49 7.72 -2.20
N VAL A 218 14.49 6.86 -2.34
CA VAL A 218 14.40 5.60 -3.09
C VAL A 218 14.75 4.43 -2.17
N SER A 219 13.82 3.49 -2.01
CA SER A 219 14.08 2.25 -1.25
C SER A 219 15.02 1.33 -2.02
N THR A 220 16.01 0.76 -1.33
CA THR A 220 16.93 -0.22 -1.92
C THR A 220 16.33 -1.63 -1.98
N GLY A 221 15.19 -1.88 -1.32
CA GLY A 221 14.64 -3.22 -1.11
C GLY A 221 15.44 -4.09 -0.11
N ALA A 222 16.56 -3.57 0.40
CA ALA A 222 17.37 -4.26 1.39
C ALA A 222 16.70 -4.25 2.77
N PHE A 223 16.97 -5.29 3.55
CA PHE A 223 16.51 -5.37 4.93
C PHE A 223 17.42 -4.58 5.87
N VAL A 224 16.86 -4.23 7.03
CA VAL A 224 17.55 -3.59 8.14
C VAL A 224 17.60 -4.55 9.32
N ALA A 225 18.78 -4.73 9.88
CA ALA A 225 19.01 -5.52 11.08
C ALA A 225 19.19 -4.62 12.30
N LEU A 226 18.31 -4.76 13.29
CA LEU A 226 18.37 -4.01 14.55
C LEU A 226 18.81 -4.94 15.67
N PRO A 227 20.01 -4.73 16.26
CA PRO A 227 20.44 -5.48 17.42
C PRO A 227 19.55 -5.18 18.63
N ALA A 228 19.52 -6.12 19.58
CA ALA A 228 18.93 -5.88 20.89
C ALA A 228 19.60 -4.66 21.55
N PRO A 229 18.86 -3.77 22.22
CA PRO A 229 19.42 -2.68 22.99
C PRO A 229 20.44 -3.22 23.99
N THR A 230 21.70 -2.87 23.80
CA THR A 230 22.70 -3.09 24.84
C THR A 230 22.50 -2.05 25.93
N THR A 231 22.76 -2.39 27.19
CA THR A 231 22.71 -1.46 28.34
C THR A 231 23.70 -0.28 28.25
N GLY A 232 24.49 -0.19 27.18
CA GLY A 232 25.34 0.95 26.86
C GLY A 232 24.78 1.78 25.70
N ASN A 233 24.98 3.10 25.76
CA ASN A 233 24.57 4.13 24.79
C ASN A 233 25.23 4.01 23.40
N SER A 234 25.38 2.80 22.84
CA SER A 234 25.82 2.66 21.44
C SER A 234 24.64 3.04 20.55
N PRO A 235 24.79 4.06 19.67
CA PRO A 235 23.72 4.45 18.77
C PRO A 235 23.36 3.27 17.85
N LEU A 236 22.06 3.06 17.65
CA LEU A 236 21.58 2.10 16.65
C LEU A 236 22.18 2.43 15.28
N PRO A 237 22.44 1.43 14.42
CA PRO A 237 22.93 1.69 13.06
C PRO A 237 21.97 2.65 12.35
N GLN A 238 22.48 3.80 11.90
CA GLN A 238 21.69 4.78 11.18
C GLN A 238 21.33 4.21 9.80
N LEU A 239 20.07 4.34 9.43
CA LEU A 239 19.50 3.71 8.24
C LEU A 239 19.45 4.72 7.09
N PHE A 240 19.86 4.29 5.90
CA PHE A 240 19.88 5.14 4.72
C PHE A 240 19.18 4.48 3.53
N CYS A 241 18.33 5.26 2.87
CA CYS A 241 17.83 5.00 1.53
C CYS A 241 18.70 5.74 0.50
N LEU A 242 18.49 5.45 -0.78
CA LEU A 242 19.05 6.26 -1.85
C LEU A 242 18.22 7.53 -2.04
N LYS A 243 18.80 8.51 -2.73
CA LYS A 243 18.16 9.77 -3.07
C LYS A 243 18.19 9.99 -4.58
N ASN A 244 17.04 10.22 -5.20
CA ASN A 244 16.96 10.63 -6.59
C ASN A 244 17.20 12.16 -6.69
N LEU A 245 18.32 12.54 -7.28
CA LEU A 245 18.69 13.92 -7.57
C LEU A 245 18.45 14.31 -9.04
N ASN A 246 18.01 13.37 -9.86
CA ASN A 246 17.53 13.63 -11.21
C ASN A 246 16.03 13.99 -11.18
N SER A 247 15.40 14.14 -12.34
CA SER A 247 13.96 14.36 -12.41
C SER A 247 13.18 13.11 -11.94
N ILE A 248 12.27 13.30 -10.97
CA ILE A 248 11.34 12.26 -10.51
C ILE A 248 10.38 11.78 -11.62
N SER A 249 10.19 12.59 -12.68
CA SER A 249 9.35 12.24 -13.82
C SER A 249 10.09 11.46 -14.91
N ALA A 250 11.43 11.37 -14.85
CA ALA A 250 12.24 10.82 -15.95
C ALA A 250 11.91 9.35 -16.28
N ALA A 251 11.49 8.57 -15.28
CA ALA A 251 11.15 7.16 -15.43
C ALA A 251 9.63 6.91 -15.31
N MET A 252 8.80 7.95 -15.32
CA MET A 252 7.34 7.79 -15.19
C MET A 252 6.70 7.37 -16.52
N PRO A 253 5.58 6.62 -16.48
CA PRO A 253 4.90 6.18 -17.69
C PRO A 253 4.15 7.32 -18.40
N ASP A 254 4.10 7.32 -19.73
CA ASP A 254 3.19 8.20 -20.47
C ASP A 254 1.72 7.71 -20.41
N LEU A 255 0.76 8.45 -21.00
CA LEU A 255 -0.65 8.06 -21.01
C LEU A 255 -0.92 6.69 -21.66
N SER A 256 -0.19 6.34 -22.73
CA SER A 256 -0.37 5.04 -23.41
C SER A 256 0.16 3.89 -22.55
N GLN A 257 1.25 4.14 -21.82
CA GLN A 257 1.82 3.19 -20.87
C GLN A 257 0.91 3.05 -19.65
N ILE A 258 0.33 4.14 -19.13
CA ILE A 258 -0.68 4.11 -18.06
C ILE A 258 -1.87 3.25 -18.46
N ASP A 259 -2.40 3.45 -19.67
CA ASP A 259 -3.51 2.66 -20.22
C ASP A 259 -3.18 1.16 -20.23
N SER A 260 -2.02 0.81 -20.77
CA SER A 260 -1.54 -0.57 -20.85
C SER A 260 -1.35 -1.22 -19.47
N LEU A 261 -0.74 -0.50 -18.52
CA LEU A 261 -0.56 -0.95 -17.15
C LEU A 261 -1.90 -1.18 -16.47
N TYR A 262 -2.83 -0.25 -16.65
CA TYR A 262 -4.14 -0.35 -16.04
C TYR A 262 -4.93 -1.51 -16.64
N GLN A 263 -4.92 -1.71 -17.96
CA GLN A 263 -5.56 -2.88 -18.58
C GLN A 263 -5.01 -4.21 -18.05
N ALA A 264 -3.71 -4.28 -17.76
CA ALA A 264 -3.09 -5.50 -17.25
C ALA A 264 -3.39 -5.78 -15.77
N TYR A 265 -3.48 -4.75 -14.94
CA TYR A 265 -3.52 -4.89 -13.47
C TYR A 265 -4.78 -4.34 -12.80
N SER A 266 -5.70 -3.70 -13.54
CA SER A 266 -6.91 -3.05 -13.01
C SER A 266 -7.68 -3.98 -12.08
N PRO A 267 -8.16 -3.48 -10.93
CA PRO A 267 -9.00 -4.28 -10.04
C PRO A 267 -10.25 -4.85 -10.72
N VAL A 268 -10.59 -6.10 -10.36
CA VAL A 268 -11.94 -6.65 -10.51
C VAL A 268 -12.54 -6.77 -9.12
N ILE A 269 -13.53 -5.93 -8.85
CA ILE A 269 -14.08 -5.71 -7.51
C ILE A 269 -15.39 -6.47 -7.39
N TYR A 270 -15.46 -7.37 -6.42
CA TYR A 270 -16.69 -8.08 -6.07
C TYR A 270 -17.40 -7.36 -4.92
N TYR A 271 -18.68 -7.09 -5.13
CA TYR A 271 -19.57 -6.57 -4.10
C TYR A 271 -20.27 -7.71 -3.39
N HIS A 272 -20.53 -7.52 -2.10
CA HIS A 272 -21.25 -8.49 -1.30
C HIS A 272 -22.65 -8.79 -1.92
N PRO A 273 -23.16 -10.03 -1.93
CA PRO A 273 -24.44 -10.37 -2.57
C PRO A 273 -25.68 -9.69 -1.96
N LYS A 274 -25.52 -9.05 -0.80
CA LYS A 274 -26.56 -8.25 -0.13
C LYS A 274 -26.37 -6.75 -0.31
N GLU A 275 -25.36 -6.32 -1.07
CA GLU A 275 -25.09 -4.92 -1.32
C GLU A 275 -26.27 -4.27 -2.04
N LYS A 276 -26.72 -3.14 -1.52
CA LYS A 276 -27.83 -2.36 -2.07
C LYS A 276 -27.36 -1.03 -2.65
N TYR A 277 -26.22 -0.54 -2.20
CA TYR A 277 -25.64 0.75 -2.55
C TYR A 277 -24.40 0.49 -3.39
N LEU A 278 -24.59 0.50 -4.70
CA LEU A 278 -23.55 0.21 -5.69
C LEU A 278 -22.84 1.51 -6.11
N PRO A 279 -21.64 1.43 -6.69
CA PRO A 279 -20.97 2.62 -7.19
C PRO A 279 -21.70 3.19 -8.42
N SER A 280 -21.34 4.41 -8.79
CA SER A 280 -21.77 5.05 -10.04
C SER A 280 -20.66 5.96 -10.57
N SER A 281 -20.86 6.57 -11.73
CA SER A 281 -20.04 7.73 -12.10
C SER A 281 -20.56 9.00 -11.44
N VAL A 282 -19.66 9.94 -11.19
CA VAL A 282 -19.99 11.30 -10.72
C VAL A 282 -20.95 12.00 -11.69
N ASP A 283 -20.74 11.84 -12.99
CA ASP A 283 -21.61 12.45 -14.01
C ASP A 283 -23.04 11.89 -13.98
N TRP A 284 -23.21 10.59 -13.72
CA TRP A 284 -24.52 9.99 -13.50
C TRP A 284 -25.20 10.52 -12.24
N PHE A 285 -24.44 10.65 -11.14
CA PHE A 285 -24.95 11.19 -9.88
C PHE A 285 -25.44 12.64 -10.03
N PHE A 286 -24.66 13.49 -10.67
CA PHE A 286 -25.04 14.89 -10.93
C PHE A 286 -26.24 14.97 -11.89
N SER A 287 -26.20 14.24 -13.00
CA SER A 287 -27.31 14.19 -13.97
C SER A 287 -28.58 13.59 -13.39
N GLY A 288 -28.47 12.80 -12.31
CA GLY A 288 -29.58 12.23 -11.57
C GLY A 288 -30.33 13.21 -10.67
N GLY A 289 -29.90 14.47 -10.59
CA GLY A 289 -30.57 15.52 -9.83
C GLY A 289 -29.93 15.82 -8.46
N ALA A 290 -28.66 15.47 -8.26
CA ALA A 290 -27.93 15.89 -7.07
C ALA A 290 -27.89 17.43 -6.96
N LEU A 291 -27.95 17.91 -5.73
CA LEU A 291 -28.13 19.32 -5.40
C LEU A 291 -26.92 19.85 -4.64
N LEU A 292 -26.52 21.09 -4.95
CA LEU A 292 -25.58 21.88 -4.17
C LEU A 292 -26.36 22.77 -3.20
N TYR A 293 -26.01 22.66 -1.93
CA TYR A 293 -26.55 23.50 -0.86
C TYR A 293 -25.54 24.55 -0.45
N ASP A 294 -26.06 25.71 -0.05
CA ASP A 294 -25.31 26.85 0.50
C ASP A 294 -25.90 27.19 1.87
N LYS A 295 -25.08 27.14 2.92
CA LYS A 295 -25.49 27.44 4.30
C LYS A 295 -26.11 28.81 4.46
N SER A 296 -25.71 29.78 3.63
CA SER A 296 -26.26 31.15 3.66
C SER A 296 -27.67 31.24 3.06
N ASN A 297 -28.10 30.23 2.29
CA ASN A 297 -29.38 30.19 1.62
C ASN A 297 -29.89 28.74 1.41
N GLU A 298 -30.07 28.01 2.51
CA GLU A 298 -30.45 26.58 2.47
C GLU A 298 -31.80 26.32 1.79
N SER A 299 -32.67 27.34 1.73
CA SER A 299 -33.97 27.24 1.04
C SER A 299 -33.87 27.22 -0.48
N ASN A 300 -32.70 27.53 -1.06
CA ASN A 300 -32.50 27.67 -2.50
C ASN A 300 -31.29 26.84 -2.96
N SER A 301 -31.39 25.52 -2.82
CA SER A 301 -30.42 24.60 -3.40
C SER A 301 -30.47 24.63 -4.93
N VAL A 302 -29.35 24.36 -5.57
CA VAL A 302 -29.22 24.41 -7.04
C VAL A 302 -28.82 23.05 -7.60
N PRO A 303 -29.37 22.61 -8.75
CA PRO A 303 -28.90 21.42 -9.43
C PRO A 303 -27.42 21.51 -9.79
N ILE A 304 -26.69 20.42 -9.64
CA ILE A 304 -25.28 20.34 -10.05
C ILE A 304 -25.22 20.06 -11.56
N ASN A 305 -24.37 20.78 -12.27
CA ASN A 305 -24.13 20.51 -13.68
C ASN A 305 -23.47 19.13 -13.85
N PRO A 306 -23.73 18.38 -14.94
CA PRO A 306 -23.16 17.04 -15.14
C PRO A 306 -21.62 16.95 -15.04
N ASP A 307 -20.92 18.04 -15.37
CA ASP A 307 -19.45 18.16 -15.28
C ASP A 307 -18.95 18.74 -13.94
N GLY A 308 -19.86 19.16 -13.05
CA GLY A 308 -19.55 19.82 -11.79
C GLY A 308 -19.08 21.27 -11.95
N SER A 309 -19.27 21.90 -13.11
CA SER A 309 -18.75 23.25 -13.41
C SER A 309 -19.31 24.37 -12.52
N ASN A 310 -20.47 24.17 -11.89
CA ASN A 310 -21.06 25.11 -10.95
C ASN A 310 -20.68 24.85 -9.48
N LEU A 311 -19.79 23.89 -9.21
CA LEU A 311 -19.27 23.64 -7.87
C LEU A 311 -18.26 24.72 -7.46
N PRO A 312 -18.27 25.18 -6.20
CA PRO A 312 -17.24 26.08 -5.67
C PRO A 312 -15.83 25.52 -5.82
N GLN A 313 -14.96 26.28 -6.50
CA GLN A 313 -13.59 25.88 -6.82
C GLN A 313 -12.60 26.42 -5.77
N GLY A 314 -11.65 25.57 -5.35
CA GLY A 314 -10.55 25.96 -4.46
C GLY A 314 -10.98 26.33 -3.03
N GLY A 315 -10.01 26.65 -2.17
CA GLY A 315 -10.23 26.94 -0.73
C GLY A 315 -10.09 25.70 0.16
N SER A 316 -10.39 25.87 1.45
CA SER A 316 -10.46 24.77 2.42
C SER A 316 -11.89 24.27 2.57
N ASN A 317 -12.08 23.16 3.29
CA ASN A 317 -13.40 22.83 3.80
C ASN A 317 -13.81 23.84 4.88
N ASP A 318 -14.68 24.78 4.52
CA ASP A 318 -15.21 25.84 5.38
C ASP A 318 -16.62 25.54 5.91
N GLY A 319 -17.21 24.40 5.51
CA GLY A 319 -18.58 24.00 5.85
C GLY A 319 -19.66 24.93 5.27
N GLN A 320 -19.32 25.74 4.27
CA GLN A 320 -20.28 26.66 3.63
C GLN A 320 -21.20 25.96 2.63
N PHE A 321 -20.69 24.93 1.96
CA PHE A 321 -21.39 24.20 0.89
C PHE A 321 -21.36 22.70 1.16
N TRP A 322 -22.43 21.99 0.77
CA TRP A 322 -22.44 20.53 0.76
C TRP A 322 -23.29 20.01 -0.40
N LEU A 323 -23.04 18.76 -0.81
CA LEU A 323 -23.89 18.08 -1.79
C LEU A 323 -25.01 17.33 -1.08
N ASN A 324 -26.13 17.13 -1.78
CA ASN A 324 -27.25 16.36 -1.25
C ASN A 324 -27.99 15.63 -2.38
N LEU A 325 -28.82 14.67 -1.99
CA LEU A 325 -29.75 13.98 -2.88
C LEU A 325 -30.89 14.93 -3.31
N PRO A 326 -31.59 14.63 -4.42
CA PRO A 326 -32.79 15.35 -4.82
C PRO A 326 -33.88 15.25 -3.74
N THR A 327 -34.82 16.19 -3.80
CA THR A 327 -35.87 16.34 -2.80
C THR A 327 -37.02 15.35 -2.97
N ASP A 328 -37.17 14.74 -4.14
CA ASP A 328 -38.18 13.71 -4.38
C ASP A 328 -37.67 12.33 -3.94
N GLU A 329 -38.53 11.57 -3.25
CA GLU A 329 -38.15 10.27 -2.65
C GLU A 329 -37.78 9.22 -3.71
N GLU A 330 -38.36 9.27 -4.90
CA GLU A 330 -38.04 8.33 -5.98
C GLU A 330 -36.60 8.55 -6.50
N GLY A 331 -36.25 9.79 -6.81
CA GLY A 331 -34.91 10.20 -7.22
C GLY A 331 -33.87 9.93 -6.13
N LYS A 332 -34.21 10.22 -4.88
CA LYS A 332 -33.36 9.95 -3.71
C LYS A 332 -33.04 8.45 -3.59
N GLU A 333 -34.05 7.60 -3.58
CA GLU A 333 -33.87 6.14 -3.48
C GLU A 333 -33.16 5.55 -4.70
N LYS A 334 -33.37 6.13 -5.89
CA LYS A 334 -32.64 5.75 -7.10
C LYS A 334 -31.16 6.08 -6.97
N LEU A 335 -30.82 7.31 -6.59
CA LEU A 335 -29.43 7.75 -6.44
C LEU A 335 -28.71 6.96 -5.36
N LYS A 336 -29.34 6.72 -4.20
CA LYS A 336 -28.75 5.91 -3.12
C LYS A 336 -28.31 4.53 -3.60
N LYS A 337 -29.11 3.85 -4.43
CA LYS A 337 -28.77 2.52 -4.95
C LYS A 337 -27.55 2.51 -5.87
N GLY A 338 -27.19 3.67 -6.41
CA GLY A 338 -26.19 3.81 -7.47
C GLY A 338 -26.58 3.10 -8.75
N ASP A 339 -25.63 3.02 -9.68
CA ASP A 339 -25.81 2.36 -10.95
C ASP A 339 -24.47 1.80 -11.43
N LEU A 340 -24.28 0.51 -11.15
CA LEU A 340 -23.06 -0.22 -11.47
C LEU A 340 -22.71 -0.14 -12.97
N GLN A 341 -23.71 -0.02 -13.86
CA GLN A 341 -23.48 0.08 -15.30
C GLN A 341 -22.91 1.44 -15.71
N SER A 342 -23.33 2.52 -15.04
CA SER A 342 -22.77 3.86 -15.25
C SER A 342 -21.38 4.03 -14.67
N CYS A 343 -20.95 3.12 -13.78
CA CYS A 343 -19.75 3.29 -12.99
C CYS A 343 -18.52 3.56 -13.86
N LYS A 344 -17.79 4.60 -13.45
CA LYS A 344 -16.52 5.04 -14.00
C LYS A 344 -15.58 5.24 -12.83
N VAL A 345 -14.41 4.62 -12.88
CA VAL A 345 -13.38 4.84 -11.87
C VAL A 345 -12.47 5.98 -12.28
N TYR A 346 -11.85 6.64 -11.30
CA TYR A 346 -11.03 7.82 -11.53
C TYR A 346 -9.61 7.58 -11.08
N LEU A 347 -8.65 7.72 -11.99
CA LEU A 347 -7.26 7.37 -11.76
C LEU A 347 -6.45 8.62 -11.39
N HIS A 348 -5.77 8.56 -10.26
CA HIS A 348 -4.68 9.47 -9.93
C HIS A 348 -3.36 8.71 -10.07
N VAL A 349 -2.51 9.16 -11.00
CA VAL A 349 -1.24 8.53 -11.32
C VAL A 349 -0.10 9.35 -10.74
N LYS A 350 0.59 8.79 -9.75
CA LYS A 350 1.54 9.52 -8.89
C LYS A 350 2.95 8.97 -8.99
N PRO A 351 3.99 9.83 -9.09
CA PRO A 351 5.36 9.40 -8.85
C PRO A 351 5.54 9.08 -7.37
N MET A 352 6.06 7.91 -7.05
CA MET A 352 6.29 7.47 -5.68
C MET A 352 7.68 6.89 -5.51
N ILE A 353 8.20 6.97 -4.28
CA ILE A 353 9.52 6.43 -3.92
C ILE A 353 10.60 7.00 -4.87
N GLY A 354 10.71 8.34 -4.92
CA GLY A 354 11.69 9.04 -5.74
C GLY A 354 11.48 8.85 -7.25
N GLY A 355 10.24 8.61 -7.70
CA GLY A 355 9.92 8.35 -9.10
C GLY A 355 10.37 6.98 -9.62
N THR A 356 10.77 6.06 -8.72
CA THR A 356 11.11 4.68 -9.09
C THR A 356 9.92 3.74 -9.08
N PHE A 357 8.79 4.21 -8.55
CA PHE A 357 7.49 3.56 -8.63
C PHE A 357 6.43 4.54 -9.11
N THR A 358 5.41 4.00 -9.76
CA THR A 358 4.16 4.72 -10.05
C THR A 358 3.04 4.12 -9.22
N ASP A 359 2.36 4.96 -8.45
CA ASP A 359 1.08 4.57 -7.84
C ASP A 359 -0.06 4.97 -8.77
N ILE A 360 -0.95 4.02 -9.07
CA ILE A 360 -2.23 4.28 -9.75
C ILE A 360 -3.33 4.10 -8.69
N ALA A 361 -3.74 5.20 -8.06
CA ALA A 361 -4.86 5.21 -7.13
C ALA A 361 -6.17 5.20 -7.93
N THR A 362 -6.94 4.12 -7.78
CA THR A 362 -8.25 3.93 -8.42
C THR A 362 -9.34 4.36 -7.46
N TRP A 363 -9.88 5.56 -7.67
CA TRP A 363 -10.99 6.11 -6.88
C TRP A 363 -12.33 5.63 -7.42
N ILE A 364 -13.21 5.24 -6.50
CA ILE A 364 -14.54 4.70 -6.77
C ILE A 364 -15.53 5.54 -5.98
N PHE A 365 -16.54 6.07 -6.69
CA PHE A 365 -17.58 6.87 -6.08
C PHE A 365 -18.82 6.03 -5.81
N PHE A 366 -19.28 6.06 -4.56
CA PHE A 366 -20.58 5.54 -4.16
C PHE A 366 -21.49 6.73 -3.83
N PRO A 367 -22.67 6.83 -4.43
CA PRO A 367 -23.64 7.87 -4.07
C PRO A 367 -24.07 7.85 -2.60
N PHE A 368 -23.99 6.69 -1.95
CA PHE A 368 -24.44 6.50 -0.59
C PHE A 368 -23.70 5.34 0.10
N ASN A 369 -23.24 5.59 1.32
CA ASN A 369 -22.73 4.58 2.23
C ASN A 369 -23.87 4.11 3.16
N GLY A 370 -24.03 2.80 3.31
CA GLY A 370 -25.13 2.22 4.08
C GLY A 370 -24.86 2.17 5.59
N PRO A 371 -25.89 1.86 6.41
CA PRO A 371 -25.71 1.78 7.86
C PRO A 371 -24.82 0.60 8.26
N ALA A 372 -23.99 0.84 9.28
CA ALA A 372 -23.05 -0.14 9.81
C ALA A 372 -23.77 -1.26 10.60
N THR A 373 -23.09 -2.39 10.76
CA THR A 373 -23.52 -3.47 11.67
C THR A 373 -22.43 -3.71 12.69
N ALA A 374 -22.76 -3.61 13.99
CA ALA A 374 -21.84 -3.96 15.06
C ALA A 374 -21.90 -5.46 15.36
N LYS A 375 -20.77 -6.05 15.71
CA LYS A 375 -20.66 -7.38 16.32
C LYS A 375 -20.28 -7.24 17.78
N VAL A 376 -20.98 -7.97 18.66
CA VAL A 376 -20.70 -8.04 20.10
C VAL A 376 -20.74 -9.50 20.53
N GLY A 377 -19.57 -10.13 20.59
CA GLY A 377 -19.48 -11.58 20.82
C GLY A 377 -20.14 -12.35 19.68
N ILE A 378 -21.15 -13.14 20.02
CA ILE A 378 -21.93 -13.92 19.05
C ILE A 378 -23.12 -13.16 18.44
N ILE A 379 -23.41 -11.94 18.93
CA ILE A 379 -24.58 -11.17 18.51
C ILE A 379 -24.18 -10.15 17.43
N ASP A 380 -24.97 -10.07 16.38
CA ASP A 380 -24.85 -9.03 15.35
C ASP A 380 -26.00 -8.03 15.52
N ILE A 381 -25.66 -6.74 15.53
CA ILE A 381 -26.57 -5.63 15.78
C ILE A 381 -26.52 -4.71 14.56
N PRO A 382 -27.51 -4.80 13.64
CA PRO A 382 -27.61 -3.86 12.54
C PRO A 382 -28.05 -2.51 13.08
N PHE A 383 -27.31 -1.46 12.73
CA PHE A 383 -27.78 -0.10 12.97
C PHE A 383 -28.75 0.33 11.87
N THR A 384 -29.56 1.32 12.21
CA THR A 384 -30.53 1.93 11.31
C THR A 384 -29.95 3.11 10.57
N LYS A 385 -29.14 3.94 11.25
CA LYS A 385 -28.56 5.17 10.68
C LYS A 385 -27.06 5.34 10.93
N ILE A 386 -26.51 4.69 11.95
CA ILE A 386 -25.10 4.84 12.32
C ILE A 386 -24.21 4.40 11.15
N GLY A 387 -23.33 5.30 10.71
CA GLY A 387 -22.38 5.08 9.61
C GLY A 387 -22.97 5.33 8.21
N GLU A 388 -24.26 5.57 8.05
CA GLU A 388 -24.79 5.91 6.72
C GLU A 388 -24.48 7.37 6.37
N HIS A 389 -24.13 7.66 5.12
CA HIS A 389 -23.92 9.03 4.65
C HIS A 389 -24.04 9.15 3.13
N ILE A 390 -24.33 10.37 2.66
CA ILE A 390 -24.40 10.69 1.24
C ILE A 390 -23.00 10.96 0.71
N GLY A 391 -22.72 10.38 -0.46
CA GLY A 391 -21.41 10.36 -1.09
C GLY A 391 -20.43 9.51 -0.30
N ASP A 392 -19.65 8.70 -1.01
CA ASP A 392 -18.53 8.00 -0.43
C ASP A 392 -17.43 7.75 -1.46
N TRP A 393 -16.19 7.84 -1.00
CA TRP A 393 -14.99 7.78 -1.83
C TRP A 393 -14.05 6.73 -1.28
N GLU A 394 -13.99 5.61 -1.99
CA GLU A 394 -13.12 4.48 -1.69
C GLU A 394 -12.02 4.37 -2.75
N HIS A 395 -10.89 3.76 -2.38
CA HIS A 395 -9.81 3.57 -3.35
C HIS A 395 -9.00 2.28 -3.16
N ILE A 396 -8.43 1.84 -4.28
CA ILE A 396 -7.41 0.78 -4.34
C ILE A 396 -6.22 1.34 -5.10
N THR A 397 -5.01 1.22 -4.55
CA THR A 397 -3.79 1.75 -5.18
C THR A 397 -2.90 0.64 -5.68
N LEU A 398 -2.61 0.64 -6.99
CA LEU A 398 -1.62 -0.24 -7.60
C LEU A 398 -0.25 0.43 -7.52
N ARG A 399 0.77 -0.23 -6.95
CA ARG A 399 2.16 0.25 -6.98
C ARG A 399 2.96 -0.51 -8.03
N ILE A 400 3.34 0.18 -9.10
CA ILE A 400 4.04 -0.37 -10.27
C ILE A 400 5.51 0.03 -10.25
N SER A 401 6.42 -0.91 -10.56
CA SER A 401 7.85 -0.63 -10.70
C SER A 401 8.12 0.14 -12.00
N ASN A 402 8.82 1.28 -11.92
CA ASN A 402 9.21 2.04 -13.11
C ASN A 402 10.42 1.42 -13.84
N PHE A 403 11.07 0.42 -13.24
CA PHE A 403 12.15 -0.33 -13.89
C PHE A 403 11.62 -1.36 -14.88
N THR A 404 10.48 -2.00 -14.57
CA THR A 404 10.00 -3.19 -15.28
C THR A 404 8.54 -3.07 -15.74
N GLY A 405 7.77 -2.13 -15.21
CA GLY A 405 6.32 -2.09 -15.36
C GLY A 405 5.59 -3.21 -14.62
N GLU A 406 6.26 -3.97 -13.74
CA GLU A 406 5.63 -5.03 -12.94
C GLU A 406 4.88 -4.45 -11.73
N LEU A 407 3.74 -5.07 -11.40
CA LEU A 407 3.01 -4.81 -10.16
C LEU A 407 3.86 -5.23 -8.95
N GLY A 408 4.25 -4.25 -8.13
CA GLY A 408 5.02 -4.47 -6.92
C GLY A 408 4.15 -4.86 -5.71
N ARG A 409 3.04 -4.16 -5.51
CA ARG A 409 2.07 -4.41 -4.42
C ARG A 409 0.77 -3.62 -4.64
N VAL A 410 -0.28 -3.96 -3.90
CA VAL A 410 -1.58 -3.29 -3.97
C VAL A 410 -2.01 -2.83 -2.58
N TYR A 411 -2.44 -1.59 -2.46
CA TYR A 411 -3.05 -1.05 -1.26
C TYR A 411 -4.57 -1.20 -1.34
N PHE A 412 -5.15 -1.79 -0.30
CA PHE A 412 -6.60 -1.88 -0.13
C PHE A 412 -7.01 -0.92 0.99
N ALA A 413 -7.66 0.19 0.63
CA ALA A 413 -8.10 1.18 1.61
C ALA A 413 -9.24 0.63 2.48
N GLN A 414 -9.15 0.92 3.78
CA GLN A 414 -10.07 0.48 4.82
C GLN A 414 -10.29 1.65 5.78
N HIS A 415 -11.31 2.46 5.50
CA HIS A 415 -11.66 3.62 6.31
C HIS A 415 -10.50 4.63 6.36
N SER A 416 -9.91 4.87 7.53
CA SER A 416 -8.79 5.82 7.72
C SER A 416 -7.39 5.20 7.52
N LYS A 417 -7.31 3.90 7.21
CA LYS A 417 -6.07 3.14 6.99
C LYS A 417 -6.27 2.14 5.85
N GLY A 418 -5.46 1.09 5.80
CA GLY A 418 -5.57 0.04 4.80
C GLY A 418 -4.45 -0.97 4.95
N GLU A 419 -4.30 -1.81 3.93
CA GLU A 419 -3.31 -2.88 3.90
C GLU A 419 -2.58 -2.92 2.55
N TRP A 420 -1.24 -2.88 2.60
CA TRP A 420 -0.40 -3.23 1.47
C TRP A 420 -0.26 -4.76 1.36
N VAL A 421 -0.63 -5.31 0.20
CA VAL A 421 -0.57 -6.75 -0.07
C VAL A 421 0.31 -7.01 -1.29
N ASP A 422 1.26 -7.93 -1.12
CA ASP A 422 2.19 -8.32 -2.19
C ASP A 422 1.57 -9.33 -3.16
N PRO A 423 2.01 -9.39 -4.43
CA PRO A 423 1.50 -10.30 -5.45
C PRO A 423 1.34 -11.78 -5.06
N PRO A 424 2.27 -12.41 -4.32
CA PRO A 424 2.06 -13.80 -3.88
C PRO A 424 0.85 -14.04 -2.98
N SER A 425 0.32 -12.99 -2.34
CA SER A 425 -0.86 -13.04 -1.49
C SER A 425 -2.14 -12.57 -2.20
N LEU A 426 -2.02 -11.99 -3.40
CA LEU A 426 -3.14 -11.49 -4.18
C LEU A 426 -3.87 -12.62 -4.91
N GLU A 427 -5.14 -12.37 -5.20
CA GLU A 427 -5.89 -13.14 -6.18
C GLU A 427 -5.90 -12.40 -7.51
N PHE A 428 -5.86 -13.17 -8.59
CA PHE A 428 -5.85 -12.65 -9.95
C PHE A 428 -6.90 -13.35 -10.80
N GLU A 429 -7.51 -12.62 -11.71
CA GLU A 429 -8.41 -13.16 -12.72
C GLU A 429 -8.23 -12.45 -14.07
N LYS A 430 -8.76 -13.06 -15.15
CA LYS A 430 -8.69 -12.49 -16.51
C LYS A 430 -7.28 -12.02 -16.90
N GLY A 431 -6.28 -12.83 -16.56
CA GLY A 431 -4.87 -12.47 -16.71
C GLY A 431 -4.26 -12.03 -15.39
N ASN A 432 -3.72 -10.81 -15.35
CA ASN A 432 -3.05 -10.24 -14.18
C ASN A 432 -3.91 -9.18 -13.45
N LYS A 433 -5.22 -9.10 -13.75
CA LYS A 433 -6.13 -8.19 -13.06
C LYS A 433 -6.31 -8.62 -11.62
N VAL A 434 -6.18 -7.68 -10.70
CA VAL A 434 -6.21 -7.94 -9.25
C VAL A 434 -7.65 -8.15 -8.80
N VAL A 435 -7.93 -9.22 -8.06
CA VAL A 435 -9.24 -9.41 -7.43
C VAL A 435 -9.31 -8.62 -6.13
N ALA A 436 -10.41 -7.90 -5.93
CA ALA A 436 -10.70 -7.17 -4.71
C ALA A 436 -12.14 -7.42 -4.25
N TYR A 437 -12.40 -7.15 -2.98
CA TYR A 437 -13.72 -7.29 -2.37
C TYR A 437 -14.09 -6.02 -1.61
N SER A 438 -15.28 -5.49 -1.87
CA SER A 438 -15.82 -4.33 -1.15
C SER A 438 -16.75 -4.82 -0.03
N SER A 439 -16.60 -4.24 1.17
CA SER A 439 -17.40 -4.62 2.32
C SER A 439 -18.85 -4.18 2.16
N LEU A 440 -19.77 -4.97 2.72
CA LEU A 440 -21.20 -4.68 2.71
C LEU A 440 -21.48 -3.35 3.42
N ASN A 441 -22.23 -2.46 2.75
CA ASN A 441 -22.66 -1.13 3.16
C ASN A 441 -21.54 -0.10 3.34
N GLY A 442 -20.40 -0.49 3.94
CA GLY A 442 -19.29 0.40 4.33
C GLY A 442 -18.17 0.51 3.29
N HIS A 443 -18.29 -0.23 2.19
CA HIS A 443 -17.48 -0.22 0.96
C HIS A 443 -15.96 -0.37 1.02
N ALA A 444 -15.35 -0.37 2.21
CA ALA A 444 -13.94 -0.64 2.44
C ALA A 444 -13.42 -1.86 1.65
N SER A 445 -12.21 -1.74 1.13
CA SER A 445 -11.60 -2.68 0.20
C SER A 445 -10.73 -3.74 0.90
N TYR A 446 -10.81 -4.97 0.42
CA TYR A 446 -10.07 -6.11 0.96
C TYR A 446 -9.54 -7.02 -0.15
N SER A 447 -8.38 -7.65 0.10
CA SER A 447 -7.73 -8.60 -0.81
C SER A 447 -8.33 -10.00 -0.76
N LYS A 448 -9.14 -10.31 0.26
CA LYS A 448 -9.76 -11.62 0.51
C LYS A 448 -11.22 -11.45 0.96
N PRO A 449 -12.10 -12.40 0.62
CA PRO A 449 -13.45 -12.42 1.17
C PRO A 449 -13.43 -12.87 2.64
N GLY A 450 -14.41 -12.43 3.43
CA GLY A 450 -14.55 -12.82 4.82
C GLY A 450 -15.05 -11.68 5.70
N LEU A 451 -14.98 -11.89 7.01
CA LEU A 451 -15.35 -10.89 8.01
C LEU A 451 -14.10 -10.30 8.65
N VAL A 452 -13.94 -8.98 8.53
CA VAL A 452 -12.97 -8.20 9.29
C VAL A 452 -13.71 -7.34 10.30
N LEU A 453 -13.31 -7.40 11.58
CA LEU A 453 -13.90 -6.58 12.63
C LEU A 453 -13.05 -5.32 12.86
N GLN A 454 -13.67 -4.16 12.70
CA GLN A 454 -13.09 -2.87 13.10
C GLN A 454 -13.44 -2.60 14.57
N GLY A 455 -12.55 -3.01 15.47
CA GLY A 455 -12.75 -2.90 16.91
C GLY A 455 -11.72 -3.70 17.70
N ALA A 456 -12.08 -4.13 18.90
CA ALA A 456 -11.19 -4.86 19.80
C ALA A 456 -11.82 -6.18 20.25
N ALA A 457 -11.02 -7.26 20.19
CA ALA A 457 -11.44 -8.61 20.54
C ALA A 457 -12.72 -9.04 19.77
N GLU A 458 -13.79 -9.36 20.49
CA GLU A 458 -15.06 -9.82 19.89
C GLU A 458 -16.06 -8.69 19.65
N ILE A 459 -15.63 -7.42 19.75
CA ILE A 459 -16.50 -6.24 19.61
C ILE A 459 -15.97 -5.30 18.52
N GLY A 460 -16.76 -5.02 17.49
CA GLY A 460 -16.38 -4.09 16.42
C GLY A 460 -17.43 -3.91 15.31
N ILE A 461 -17.23 -2.94 14.41
CA ILE A 461 -18.01 -2.84 13.17
C ILE A 461 -17.62 -4.00 12.25
N ARG A 462 -18.62 -4.62 11.63
CA ARG A 462 -18.47 -5.70 10.68
C ARG A 462 -18.15 -5.15 9.29
N ASN A 463 -16.98 -5.50 8.78
CA ASN A 463 -16.66 -5.38 7.36
C ASN A 463 -16.75 -6.77 6.74
N GLU A 464 -17.95 -7.12 6.26
CA GLU A 464 -18.22 -8.42 5.65
C GLU A 464 -18.10 -8.33 4.13
N THR A 465 -17.23 -9.16 3.56
CA THR A 465 -16.97 -9.24 2.12
C THR A 465 -17.29 -10.64 1.61
N ALA A 466 -17.84 -10.74 0.41
CA ALA A 466 -18.10 -12.02 -0.22
C ALA A 466 -18.09 -11.90 -1.74
N LYS A 467 -17.75 -13.00 -2.42
CA LYS A 467 -17.84 -13.09 -3.88
C LYS A 467 -19.30 -13.20 -4.31
N SER A 468 -19.71 -12.47 -5.35
CA SER A 468 -21.05 -12.55 -5.92
C SER A 468 -21.06 -12.30 -7.44
N GLY A 469 -22.25 -12.24 -8.05
CA GLY A 469 -22.40 -11.78 -9.43
C GLY A 469 -22.39 -10.26 -9.60
N LEU A 470 -22.41 -9.50 -8.49
CA LEU A 470 -22.22 -8.06 -8.49
C LEU A 470 -20.72 -7.78 -8.56
N VAL A 471 -20.23 -7.45 -9.75
CA VAL A 471 -18.81 -7.29 -10.04
C VAL A 471 -18.57 -6.07 -10.92
N LEU A 472 -17.54 -5.29 -10.59
CA LEU A 472 -17.02 -4.20 -11.40
C LEU A 472 -15.64 -4.57 -11.94
N ASP A 473 -15.49 -4.61 -13.25
CA ASP A 473 -14.18 -4.67 -13.90
C ASP A 473 -13.73 -3.23 -14.17
N THR A 474 -12.84 -2.70 -13.33
CA THR A 474 -12.50 -1.26 -13.35
C THR A 474 -11.72 -0.86 -14.61
N GLY A 475 -11.10 -1.82 -15.29
CA GLY A 475 -10.41 -1.60 -16.56
C GLY A 475 -11.36 -1.37 -17.76
N THR A 476 -12.68 -1.42 -17.57
CA THR A 476 -13.65 -1.21 -18.67
C THR A 476 -14.05 0.25 -18.89
N ASN A 477 -14.09 1.05 -17.83
CA ASN A 477 -14.50 2.45 -17.89
C ASN A 477 -13.78 3.26 -16.80
N TYR A 478 -12.75 4.01 -17.20
CA TYR A 478 -11.96 4.86 -16.31
C TYR A 478 -11.61 6.19 -16.95
N LEU A 479 -11.24 7.14 -16.10
CA LEU A 479 -10.71 8.43 -16.50
C LEU A 479 -9.47 8.75 -15.68
N VAL A 480 -8.36 9.09 -16.33
CA VAL A 480 -7.20 9.69 -15.63
C VAL A 480 -7.58 11.12 -15.27
N ILE A 481 -7.68 11.40 -13.98
CA ILE A 481 -8.10 12.71 -13.46
C ILE A 481 -6.96 13.55 -12.91
N ALA A 482 -5.80 12.93 -12.64
CA ALA A 482 -4.60 13.62 -12.22
C ALA A 482 -3.36 12.78 -12.57
N ALA A 483 -2.36 13.46 -13.12
CA ALA A 483 -1.01 12.95 -13.34
C ALA A 483 -0.06 14.17 -13.42
N GLU A 484 0.33 14.70 -12.27
CA GLU A 484 0.99 16.01 -12.15
C GLU A 484 2.30 16.11 -12.95
N TYR A 485 2.97 14.98 -13.20
CA TYR A 485 4.20 14.90 -13.99
C TYR A 485 3.98 14.99 -15.51
N LEU A 486 2.72 14.90 -15.99
CA LEU A 486 2.31 15.09 -17.39
C LEU A 486 1.65 16.46 -17.56
N GLU A 487 2.39 17.52 -17.25
CA GLU A 487 1.89 18.90 -17.25
C GLU A 487 1.08 19.26 -18.51
N GLY A 488 -0.16 19.71 -18.33
CA GLY A 488 -1.05 20.14 -19.42
C GLY A 488 -1.64 19.01 -20.29
N VAL A 489 -1.34 17.75 -19.98
CA VAL A 489 -1.85 16.58 -20.73
C VAL A 489 -3.16 16.04 -20.14
N VAL A 490 -3.28 16.03 -18.81
CA VAL A 490 -4.47 15.55 -18.10
C VAL A 490 -5.35 16.72 -17.69
N GLU A 491 -6.61 16.69 -18.10
CA GLU A 491 -7.62 17.68 -17.69
C GLU A 491 -8.31 17.21 -16.41
N GLU A 492 -8.12 17.95 -15.31
CA GLU A 492 -8.81 17.66 -14.04
C GLU A 492 -10.29 18.06 -14.13
N PRO A 493 -11.24 17.15 -13.85
CA PRO A 493 -12.65 17.52 -13.73
C PRO A 493 -12.91 18.55 -12.63
N ALA A 494 -13.87 19.47 -12.82
CA ALA A 494 -14.17 20.54 -11.87
C ALA A 494 -14.51 20.04 -10.46
N TRP A 495 -15.15 18.87 -10.34
CA TRP A 495 -15.50 18.28 -9.04
C TRP A 495 -14.28 17.78 -8.25
N VAL A 496 -13.14 17.50 -8.89
CA VAL A 496 -11.90 17.08 -8.20
C VAL A 496 -11.40 18.20 -7.28
N ASN A 497 -11.65 19.46 -7.65
CA ASN A 497 -11.28 20.65 -6.90
C ASN A 497 -12.38 21.14 -5.95
N TYR A 498 -13.48 20.38 -5.79
CA TYR A 498 -14.50 20.65 -4.79
C TYR A 498 -14.07 20.08 -3.43
N THR A 499 -13.66 20.99 -2.53
CA THR A 499 -13.02 20.67 -1.24
C THR A 499 -13.97 20.58 -0.05
N ARG A 500 -15.29 20.54 -0.29
CA ARG A 500 -16.32 20.51 0.76
C ARG A 500 -17.03 19.15 0.78
N GLU A 501 -18.00 18.98 1.67
CA GLU A 501 -18.68 17.73 1.93
C GLU A 501 -19.55 17.28 0.74
N TRP A 502 -19.48 15.98 0.45
CA TRP A 502 -20.32 15.29 -0.54
C TRP A 502 -21.66 14.81 0.03
N GLY A 503 -22.00 15.26 1.24
CA GLY A 503 -23.22 14.94 1.96
C GLY A 503 -23.46 15.96 3.09
N PRO A 504 -24.69 16.05 3.61
CA PRO A 504 -24.98 16.90 4.76
C PRO A 504 -24.33 16.36 6.04
N LYS A 505 -24.20 17.24 7.04
CA LYS A 505 -23.92 16.85 8.42
C LYS A 505 -25.25 16.70 9.17
N ILE A 506 -25.55 15.50 9.64
CA ILE A 506 -26.77 15.19 10.39
C ILE A 506 -26.39 14.57 11.73
N GLU A 507 -26.79 15.23 12.82
CA GLU A 507 -26.67 14.69 14.16
C GLU A 507 -27.97 14.02 14.58
N TYR A 508 -27.89 12.76 15.04
CA TYR A 508 -29.02 12.03 15.58
C TYR A 508 -28.88 11.84 17.10
N PRO A 509 -30.00 11.72 17.84
CA PRO A 509 -29.97 11.20 19.20
C PRO A 509 -29.66 9.70 19.18
N ILE A 510 -28.40 9.33 18.91
CA ILE A 510 -27.92 7.94 18.81
C ILE A 510 -28.09 7.20 20.15
N VAL A 511 -28.23 7.97 21.25
CA VAL A 511 -28.46 7.47 22.60
C VAL A 511 -29.61 6.46 22.63
N GLU A 512 -30.73 6.70 21.95
CA GLU A 512 -31.86 5.77 21.98
C GLU A 512 -31.56 4.43 21.28
N GLU A 513 -30.79 4.46 20.18
CA GLU A 513 -30.39 3.26 19.45
C GLU A 513 -29.35 2.46 20.24
N ILE A 514 -28.38 3.15 20.85
CA ILE A 514 -27.38 2.57 21.74
C ILE A 514 -28.06 1.97 22.98
N GLU A 515 -28.98 2.68 23.64
CA GLU A 515 -29.68 2.21 24.83
C GLU A 515 -30.53 0.96 24.55
N LYS A 516 -31.22 0.90 23.40
CA LYS A 516 -31.97 -0.29 22.96
C LYS A 516 -31.04 -1.51 22.88
N VAL A 517 -29.88 -1.34 22.28
CA VAL A 517 -28.89 -2.41 22.12
C VAL A 517 -28.27 -2.80 23.46
N GLU A 518 -27.91 -1.81 24.29
CA GLU A 518 -27.37 -2.03 25.63
C GLU A 518 -28.30 -2.82 26.54
N ASN A 519 -29.62 -2.65 26.40
CA ASN A 519 -30.60 -3.37 27.21
C ASN A 519 -30.74 -4.84 26.82
N LEU A 520 -30.21 -5.24 25.66
CA LEU A 520 -30.18 -6.63 25.19
C LEU A 520 -28.89 -7.38 25.58
N LEU A 521 -27.88 -6.67 26.10
CA LEU A 521 -26.56 -7.25 26.40
C LEU A 521 -26.40 -7.56 27.90
N PRO A 522 -25.95 -8.79 28.27
CA PRO A 522 -25.73 -9.14 29.67
C PRO A 522 -24.36 -8.70 30.20
N GLY A 523 -24.33 -8.16 31.42
CA GLY A 523 -23.13 -7.98 32.25
C GLY A 523 -21.94 -7.35 31.51
N ARG A 524 -20.84 -8.12 31.38
CA ARG A 524 -19.56 -7.66 30.78
C ARG A 524 -19.67 -7.29 29.30
N LEU A 525 -20.60 -7.87 28.54
CA LEU A 525 -20.79 -7.50 27.13
C LEU A 525 -21.41 -6.11 26.99
N LYS A 526 -22.28 -5.72 27.92
CA LYS A 526 -22.84 -4.36 27.98
C LYS A 526 -21.75 -3.32 28.27
N GLU A 527 -20.89 -3.60 29.24
CA GLU A 527 -19.73 -2.74 29.55
C GLU A 527 -18.77 -2.63 28.37
N GLY A 528 -18.47 -3.76 27.71
CA GLY A 528 -17.64 -3.79 26.51
C GLY A 528 -18.23 -3.01 25.34
N PHE A 529 -19.53 -3.15 25.08
CA PHE A 529 -20.23 -2.41 24.03
C PHE A 529 -20.26 -0.91 24.30
N ARG A 530 -20.55 -0.48 25.55
CA ARG A 530 -20.42 0.93 25.96
C ARG A 530 -19.03 1.48 25.70
N GLY A 531 -18.01 0.73 26.12
CA GLY A 531 -16.61 1.09 25.89
C GLY A 531 -16.26 1.21 24.41
N PHE A 532 -16.86 0.38 23.56
CA PHE A 532 -16.70 0.43 22.11
C PHE A 532 -17.41 1.64 21.49
N VAL A 533 -18.69 1.87 21.80
CA VAL A 533 -19.47 3.00 21.29
C VAL A 533 -18.84 4.35 21.67
N ASN A 534 -18.34 4.46 22.91
CA ASN A 534 -17.61 5.65 23.36
C ASN A 534 -16.30 5.90 22.61
N LYS A 535 -15.75 4.88 21.94
CA LYS A 535 -14.55 4.97 21.09
C LYS A 535 -14.85 5.09 19.60
N LEU A 536 -16.12 5.00 19.19
CA LEU A 536 -16.48 5.25 17.79
C LEU A 536 -16.09 6.69 17.43
N PRO A 537 -15.45 6.90 16.25
CA PRO A 537 -15.22 8.23 15.71
C PRO A 537 -16.53 9.01 15.60
N ASP A 538 -16.45 10.33 15.76
CA ASP A 538 -17.64 11.20 15.71
C ASP A 538 -18.28 11.18 14.31
N GLU A 539 -17.49 10.89 13.27
CA GLU A 539 -17.93 10.73 11.88
C GLU A 539 -18.87 9.53 11.70
N ILE A 540 -18.76 8.49 12.54
CA ILE A 540 -19.64 7.31 12.48
C ILE A 540 -20.91 7.54 13.31
N ARG A 541 -20.89 8.51 14.24
CA ARG A 541 -22.00 8.81 15.14
C ARG A 541 -23.12 9.56 14.42
N GLY A 542 -22.80 10.49 13.54
CA GLY A 542 -23.76 11.18 12.67
C GLY A 542 -23.71 10.69 11.23
N GLU A 543 -24.44 11.39 10.35
CA GLU A 543 -24.10 11.40 8.92
C GLU A 543 -23.18 12.59 8.70
N GLU A 544 -22.03 12.38 8.07
CA GLU A 544 -21.18 13.46 7.58
C GLU A 544 -20.58 12.99 6.26
N GLY A 545 -21.08 13.53 5.15
CA GLY A 545 -20.56 13.15 3.84
C GLY A 545 -19.07 13.50 3.74
N PRO A 546 -18.24 12.64 3.13
CA PRO A 546 -16.81 12.86 3.07
C PRO A 546 -16.48 14.03 2.15
N THR A 547 -15.28 14.57 2.31
CA THR A 547 -14.66 15.42 1.30
C THR A 547 -14.14 14.57 0.14
N GLY A 548 -13.97 15.21 -1.03
CA GLY A 548 -13.50 14.54 -2.25
C GLY A 548 -12.07 13.99 -2.16
N PRO A 549 -11.63 13.18 -3.14
CA PRO A 549 -10.34 12.50 -3.16
C PRO A 549 -9.11 13.40 -2.91
N LYS A 550 -9.11 14.62 -3.48
CA LYS A 550 -8.00 15.58 -3.38
C LYS A 550 -7.73 16.08 -1.97
N MET A 551 -8.69 15.89 -1.06
CA MET A 551 -8.57 16.25 0.36
C MET A 551 -7.98 15.13 1.22
N LYS A 552 -7.75 13.94 0.66
CA LYS A 552 -7.16 12.81 1.39
C LYS A 552 -5.65 12.99 1.47
N ASN A 553 -5.06 12.67 2.63
CA ASN A 553 -3.61 12.78 2.83
C ASN A 553 -2.80 11.94 1.81
N SER A 554 -3.36 10.83 1.34
CA SER A 554 -2.78 9.97 0.31
C SER A 554 -2.81 10.59 -1.09
N TRP A 555 -3.50 11.72 -1.34
CA TRP A 555 -3.51 12.35 -2.66
C TRP A 555 -2.08 12.76 -3.06
N ASN A 556 -1.40 13.58 -2.26
CA ASN A 556 0.00 13.93 -2.51
C ASN A 556 1.00 13.04 -1.74
N GLY A 557 0.52 12.31 -0.73
CA GLY A 557 1.32 11.44 0.12
C GLY A 557 1.39 9.98 -0.36
N ASP A 558 2.11 9.18 0.43
CA ASP A 558 2.08 7.73 0.36
C ASP A 558 0.82 7.18 1.05
N GLU A 559 0.42 5.97 0.69
CA GLU A 559 -0.66 5.27 1.41
C GLU A 559 -0.20 4.94 2.85
N PRO A 560 -1.07 5.17 3.85
CA PRO A 560 -0.71 5.07 5.27
C PRO A 560 -0.49 3.65 5.78
#